data_AF-A0A7G2CUR5-F1
#
_entry.id   AF-A0A7G2CUR5-F1
#
_cell.length_a   1.000
_cell.length_b   1.000
_cell.length_c   1.000
_cell.angle_alpha   90.00
_cell.angle_beta   90.00
_cell.angle_gamma   90.00
#
_symmetry.space_group_name_H-M   'P 1'
#
loop_
_entity.id
_entity.type
_entity.pdbx_description
1 polymer ?
#
loop_
_entity_poly.entity_id
_entity_poly.type
_entity_poly.pdbx_seq_one_letter_code
_entity_poly.pdbx_strand_id
1 'polypeptide(L)'
;MNELATLIKEHGTETSDSTVEELAAELAEYMKDCYGNCVRLDYGTGHELHFFIIIMICLQELGDTGGYLIHDDITSRNVVVPTSEPLPNAIAANEEITVKTTSKRVNKCKFLSQLRKQFCHFVFFQYIHFMRVLQKHYSLEPAGSHGVWGLDDYHHLPYILGASQLVGPTQTLQTKDICDKEKVYQNASNYYYFEMIEWILENKTGPFHEHSNMLYNISGVPRWEKTYSGMIKMYAAEVLSKFNVSQHLLFSKHLPWNSHKLE
;
A
#
# COMPACT_ATOMS: atom_id res chain seq x y z
N MET A 1 11.64 -8.02 27.12
CA MET A 1 10.32 -8.35 26.53
C MET A 1 9.74 -7.04 26.02
N ASN A 2 9.54 -6.93 24.71
CA ASN A 2 9.32 -5.67 23.99
C ASN A 2 8.01 -4.98 24.39
N GLU A 3 8.01 -3.65 24.53
CA GLU A 3 6.82 -2.82 24.80
C GLU A 3 5.74 -2.92 23.74
N LEU A 4 6.07 -3.32 22.51
CA LEU A 4 5.06 -3.67 21.52
C LEU A 4 4.14 -4.77 22.08
N ALA A 5 4.69 -5.74 22.82
CA ALA A 5 3.93 -6.78 23.50
C ALA A 5 3.13 -6.23 24.71
N THR A 6 3.60 -5.14 25.33
CA THR A 6 2.89 -4.46 26.42
C THR A 6 1.74 -3.60 25.89
N LEU A 7 1.92 -2.89 24.77
CA LEU A 7 0.87 -2.15 24.06
C LEU A 7 -0.16 -3.08 23.40
N ILE A 8 0.27 -4.22 22.85
CA ILE A 8 -0.63 -5.31 22.45
C ILE A 8 -1.36 -5.88 23.67
N LYS A 9 -0.76 -5.89 24.88
CA LYS A 9 -1.48 -6.27 26.11
C LYS A 9 -2.40 -5.18 26.68
N GLU A 10 -2.09 -3.90 26.48
CA GLU A 10 -2.86 -2.77 27.02
C GLU A 10 -4.00 -2.33 26.09
N HIS A 11 -3.84 -2.53 24.77
CA HIS A 11 -4.83 -2.20 23.74
C HIS A 11 -5.37 -3.42 23.01
N GLY A 12 -4.64 -4.54 22.98
CA GLY A 12 -5.22 -5.82 22.62
C GLY A 12 -6.08 -6.28 23.79
N THR A 13 -7.35 -6.51 23.50
CA THR A 13 -8.24 -7.25 24.38
C THR A 13 -7.55 -8.54 24.80
N GLU A 14 -7.65 -8.94 26.08
CA GLU A 14 -7.31 -10.30 26.51
C GLU A 14 -8.06 -11.26 25.59
N THR A 15 -7.36 -11.75 24.57
CA THR A 15 -7.94 -12.50 23.48
C THR A 15 -7.72 -13.95 23.87
N SER A 16 -8.82 -14.69 24.00
CA SER A 16 -8.74 -16.12 24.30
C SER A 16 -7.87 -16.82 23.25
N ASP A 17 -7.21 -17.92 23.61
CA ASP A 17 -6.43 -18.72 22.66
C ASP A 17 -7.26 -19.08 21.41
N SER A 18 -8.56 -19.36 21.60
CA SER A 18 -9.53 -19.59 20.53
C SER A 18 -9.64 -18.40 19.55
N THR A 19 -9.58 -17.16 20.04
CA THR A 19 -9.67 -15.96 19.19
C THR A 19 -8.40 -15.73 18.39
N VAL A 20 -7.24 -16.05 18.97
CA VAL A 20 -5.95 -15.99 18.26
C VAL A 20 -5.91 -17.04 17.16
N GLU A 21 -6.38 -18.25 17.42
CA GLU A 21 -6.49 -19.31 16.41
C GLU A 21 -7.45 -18.95 15.28
N GLU A 22 -8.62 -18.36 15.58
CA GLU A 22 -9.56 -17.85 14.57
C GLU A 22 -8.93 -16.78 13.69
N LEU A 23 -8.25 -15.80 14.27
CA LEU A 23 -7.57 -14.74 13.54
C LEU A 23 -6.44 -15.31 12.66
N ALA A 24 -5.64 -16.22 13.20
CA ALA A 24 -4.57 -16.87 12.45
C ALA A 24 -5.12 -17.67 11.26
N ALA A 25 -6.23 -18.39 11.45
CA ALA A 25 -6.89 -19.12 10.38
C ALA A 25 -7.41 -18.18 9.28
N GLU A 26 -8.04 -17.06 9.66
CA GLU A 26 -8.50 -16.04 8.72
C GLU A 26 -7.35 -15.42 7.91
N LEU A 27 -6.29 -14.98 8.59
CA LEU A 27 -5.11 -14.41 7.93
C LEU A 27 -4.41 -15.42 7.00
N ALA A 28 -4.38 -16.70 7.39
CA ALA A 28 -3.78 -17.75 6.60
C ALA A 28 -4.49 -17.95 5.25
N GLU A 29 -5.82 -17.80 5.20
CA GLU A 29 -6.55 -17.91 3.93
C GLU A 29 -6.19 -16.78 2.95
N TYR A 30 -6.10 -15.52 3.42
CA TYR A 30 -5.61 -14.44 2.57
C TYR A 30 -4.14 -14.62 2.18
N MET A 31 -3.32 -15.18 3.07
CA MET A 31 -1.88 -15.36 2.81
C MET A 31 -1.59 -16.43 1.76
N LYS A 32 -2.42 -17.47 1.63
CA LYS A 32 -2.27 -18.48 0.57
C LYS A 32 -2.38 -17.87 -0.82
N ASP A 33 -3.30 -16.92 -0.99
CA ASP A 33 -3.61 -16.33 -2.28
C ASP A 33 -2.90 -15.00 -2.54
N CYS A 34 -1.99 -14.54 -1.67
CA CYS A 34 -1.33 -13.26 -1.89
C CYS A 34 -0.05 -13.32 -2.76
N TYR A 35 0.44 -14.50 -3.12
CA TYR A 35 1.70 -14.69 -3.86
C TYR A 35 1.53 -15.12 -5.32
N GLY A 36 0.30 -15.14 -5.84
CA GLY A 36 0.01 -15.60 -7.20
C GLY A 36 -0.66 -16.96 -7.23
N ASN A 37 -0.95 -17.47 -8.42
CA ASN A 37 -1.56 -18.78 -8.63
C ASN A 37 -0.51 -19.83 -9.02
N CYS A 38 -0.40 -20.90 -8.23
CA CYS A 38 0.60 -21.94 -8.47
C CYS A 38 0.35 -22.82 -9.70
N VAL A 39 -0.89 -22.87 -10.22
CA VAL A 39 -1.24 -23.67 -11.39
C VAL A 39 -1.04 -22.88 -12.68
N ARG A 40 -1.50 -21.63 -12.68
CA ARG A 40 -1.36 -20.72 -13.84
C ARG A 40 0.01 -20.06 -13.91
N LEU A 41 0.78 -20.12 -12.81
CA LEU A 41 2.06 -19.41 -12.65
C LEU A 41 1.92 -17.93 -12.97
N ASP A 42 0.85 -17.31 -12.47
CA ASP A 42 0.53 -15.90 -12.69
C ASP A 42 0.43 -15.12 -11.37
N TYR A 43 0.57 -13.81 -11.47
CA TYR A 43 0.39 -12.88 -10.35
C TYR A 43 -0.22 -11.56 -10.86
N GLY A 44 -0.99 -10.87 -10.02
CA GLY A 44 -1.60 -9.61 -10.40
C GLY A 44 -2.24 -8.89 -9.22
N THR A 45 -2.95 -7.81 -9.52
CA THR A 45 -3.52 -6.88 -8.52
C THR A 45 -4.55 -7.53 -7.57
N GLY A 46 -5.19 -8.64 -7.98
CA GLY A 46 -6.05 -9.43 -7.10
C GLY A 46 -5.26 -10.10 -5.96
N HIS A 47 -4.07 -10.63 -6.25
CA HIS A 47 -3.19 -11.23 -5.25
C HIS A 47 -2.56 -10.14 -4.35
N GLU A 48 -2.17 -9.01 -4.95
CA GLU A 48 -1.73 -7.81 -4.22
C GLU A 48 -2.78 -7.35 -3.18
N LEU A 49 -4.06 -7.34 -3.59
CA LEU A 49 -5.17 -6.98 -2.72
C LEU A 49 -5.31 -7.93 -1.52
N HIS A 50 -5.07 -9.23 -1.68
CA HIS A 50 -5.10 -10.18 -0.56
C HIS A 50 -4.04 -9.83 0.50
N PHE A 51 -2.82 -9.49 0.08
CA PHE A 51 -1.78 -9.04 1.02
C PHE A 51 -2.17 -7.72 1.71
N PHE A 52 -2.77 -6.80 0.95
CA PHE A 52 -3.23 -5.53 1.50
C PHE A 52 -4.37 -5.72 2.52
N ILE A 53 -5.25 -6.71 2.33
CA ILE A 53 -6.29 -7.06 3.30
C ILE A 53 -5.69 -7.58 4.60
N ILE A 54 -4.64 -8.41 4.54
CA ILE A 54 -3.90 -8.85 5.74
C ILE A 54 -3.43 -7.63 6.54
N ILE A 55 -2.83 -6.64 5.86
CA ILE A 55 -2.41 -5.38 6.50
C ILE A 55 -3.60 -4.66 7.14
N MET A 56 -4.74 -4.55 6.45
CA MET A 56 -5.93 -3.90 6.98
C MET A 56 -6.47 -4.61 8.23
N ILE A 57 -6.49 -5.96 8.23
CA ILE A 57 -6.91 -6.75 9.40
C ILE A 57 -5.94 -6.52 10.55
N CYS A 58 -4.63 -6.59 10.32
CA CYS A 58 -3.63 -6.32 11.38
C CYS A 58 -3.77 -4.90 11.96
N LEU A 59 -4.02 -3.90 11.12
CA LEU A 59 -4.27 -2.53 11.58
C LEU A 59 -5.54 -2.45 12.43
N GLN A 60 -6.63 -3.09 12.00
CA GLN A 60 -7.88 -3.14 12.76
C GLN A 60 -7.70 -3.78 14.14
N GLU A 61 -7.00 -4.91 14.21
CA GLU A 61 -6.70 -5.61 15.48
C GLU A 61 -5.80 -4.79 16.41
N LEU A 62 -5.02 -3.86 15.85
CA LEU A 62 -4.22 -2.88 16.60
C LEU A 62 -5.00 -1.60 16.95
N GLY A 63 -6.32 -1.59 16.73
CA GLY A 63 -7.23 -0.50 17.09
C GLY A 63 -7.38 0.59 16.03
N ASP A 64 -6.91 0.35 14.80
CA ASP A 64 -7.11 1.20 13.64
C ASP A 64 -8.32 0.74 12.81
N THR A 65 -9.51 1.21 13.17
CA THR A 65 -10.76 0.87 12.46
C THR A 65 -10.95 1.71 11.17
N GLY A 66 -9.88 2.28 10.61
CA GLY A 66 -9.93 3.13 9.42
C GLY A 66 -10.37 4.58 9.67
N GLY A 67 -10.75 5.28 8.59
CA GLY A 67 -11.18 6.68 8.62
C GLY A 67 -10.07 7.73 8.53
N TYR A 68 -10.48 9.00 8.42
CA TYR A 68 -9.55 10.13 8.39
C TYR A 68 -8.96 10.33 9.79
N LEU A 69 -7.62 10.30 9.89
CA LEU A 69 -6.95 10.82 11.08
C LEU A 69 -7.21 12.33 11.09
N ILE A 70 -8.03 12.80 12.03
CA ILE A 70 -8.32 14.22 12.17
C ILE A 70 -7.00 14.89 12.58
N HIS A 71 -6.36 15.53 11.61
CA HIS A 71 -5.38 16.56 11.86
C HIS A 71 -6.16 17.85 12.12
N ASP A 72 -5.92 18.49 13.25
CA ASP A 72 -6.53 19.79 13.59
C ASP A 72 -6.16 20.90 12.59
N ASP A 73 -5.29 20.61 11.62
CA ASP A 73 -4.84 21.53 10.59
C ASP A 73 -5.14 21.00 9.19
N ILE A 74 -6.16 21.57 8.54
CA ILE A 74 -6.55 21.28 7.14
C ILE A 74 -5.41 21.70 6.17
N THR A 75 -4.44 22.50 6.63
CA THR A 75 -3.29 22.94 5.83
C THR A 75 -2.17 21.90 5.73
N SER A 76 -2.16 20.86 6.56
CA SER A 76 -1.08 19.86 6.60
C SER A 76 -1.29 18.68 5.64
N ARG A 77 -1.76 18.93 4.41
CA ARG A 77 -1.70 17.94 3.30
C ARG A 77 -0.29 17.85 2.70
N ASN A 78 0.73 17.90 3.55
CA ASN A 78 2.13 17.83 3.13
C ASN A 78 2.57 16.39 3.37
N VAL A 79 2.58 15.56 2.32
CA VAL A 79 3.16 14.22 2.43
C VAL A 79 4.26 14.07 1.38
N VAL A 80 5.46 14.45 1.81
CA VAL A 80 6.73 14.02 1.24
C VAL A 80 7.41 13.16 2.30
N VAL A 81 7.45 11.85 2.07
CA VAL A 81 8.10 10.88 2.96
C VAL A 81 9.03 10.01 2.11
N PRO A 82 10.33 10.33 2.04
CA PRO A 82 11.30 9.50 1.34
C PRO A 82 11.39 8.08 1.91
N THR A 83 11.72 7.10 1.08
CA THR A 83 12.02 5.71 1.50
C THR A 83 13.34 5.61 2.27
N SER A 84 14.26 6.55 2.03
CA SER A 84 15.51 6.71 2.78
C SER A 84 15.33 7.43 4.11
N GLU A 85 14.13 7.94 4.43
CA GLU A 85 13.91 8.42 5.78
C GLU A 85 14.12 7.25 6.75
N PRO A 86 14.89 7.48 7.83
CA PRO A 86 15.12 6.44 8.82
C PRO A 86 13.77 5.95 9.29
N LEU A 87 13.63 4.63 9.37
CA LEU A 87 12.49 3.99 10.04
C LEU A 87 12.22 4.81 11.30
N PRO A 88 11.01 5.38 11.44
CA PRO A 88 10.68 6.05 12.68
C PRO A 88 10.99 5.03 13.77
N ASN A 89 11.83 5.43 14.72
CA ASN A 89 12.32 4.53 15.76
C ASN A 89 11.16 3.66 16.19
N ALA A 90 11.35 2.33 16.24
CA ALA A 90 10.36 1.43 16.81
C ALA A 90 9.90 2.12 18.08
N ILE A 91 8.62 2.56 18.12
CA ILE A 91 8.13 3.55 19.09
C ILE A 91 8.79 3.14 20.38
N ALA A 92 9.68 4.00 20.88
CA ALA A 92 10.42 3.64 22.06
C ALA A 92 9.31 3.41 23.08
N ALA A 93 9.08 2.14 23.34
CA ALA A 93 8.84 1.61 24.64
C ALA A 93 8.31 2.65 25.64
N ASN A 94 9.24 3.51 26.08
CA ASN A 94 9.04 4.50 27.12
C ASN A 94 9.17 5.94 26.62
N GLU A 95 8.85 6.27 25.36
CA GLU A 95 8.64 7.67 24.96
C GLU A 95 7.35 8.16 25.61
N GLU A 96 7.45 8.50 26.90
CA GLU A 96 6.74 9.63 27.44
C GLU A 96 7.04 10.81 26.51
N ILE A 97 6.17 11.01 25.52
CA ILE A 97 6.07 12.27 24.81
C ILE A 97 6.01 13.31 25.92
N THR A 98 7.06 14.11 26.08
CA THR A 98 7.12 15.12 27.13
C THR A 98 6.03 16.14 26.81
N VAL A 99 4.84 15.92 27.38
CA VAL A 99 3.63 16.67 27.10
C VAL A 99 3.76 18.03 27.77
N LYS A 100 4.19 19.03 27.02
CA LYS A 100 3.62 20.37 27.21
C LYS A 100 2.19 20.31 26.66
N THR A 101 1.23 19.97 27.52
CA THR A 101 -0.23 20.10 27.32
C THR A 101 -0.78 19.60 25.96
N THR A 102 -1.12 18.31 25.82
CA THR A 102 -1.94 17.82 24.68
C THR A 102 -2.82 16.63 25.09
N SER A 103 -4.05 16.60 24.57
CA SER A 103 -5.13 15.65 24.92
C SER A 103 -4.82 14.20 24.51
N LYS A 104 -5.32 13.21 25.29
CA LYS A 104 -5.23 11.74 25.02
C LYS A 104 -5.61 11.36 23.57
N ARG A 105 -6.54 12.10 22.96
CA ARG A 105 -6.97 11.93 21.56
C ARG A 105 -5.84 12.19 20.56
N VAL A 106 -5.03 13.24 20.79
CA VAL A 106 -3.94 13.64 19.89
C VAL A 106 -2.84 12.57 19.88
N ASN A 107 -2.54 11.98 21.04
CA ASN A 107 -1.55 10.89 21.13
C ASN A 107 -2.00 9.63 20.38
N LYS A 108 -3.29 9.26 20.46
CA LYS A 108 -3.84 8.15 19.67
C LYS A 108 -3.74 8.41 18.16
N CYS A 109 -4.10 9.61 17.69
CA CYS A 109 -3.98 9.95 16.26
C CYS A 109 -2.53 9.85 15.75
N LYS A 110 -1.55 10.34 16.54
CA LYS A 110 -0.12 10.23 16.19
C LYS A 110 0.35 8.78 16.12
N PHE A 111 -0.03 7.97 17.11
CA PHE A 111 0.28 6.54 17.13
C PHE A 111 -0.26 5.82 15.90
N LEU A 112 -1.56 5.97 15.59
CA LEU A 112 -2.18 5.33 14.42
C LEU A 112 -1.59 5.83 13.10
N SER A 113 -1.26 7.12 12.99
CA SER A 113 -0.56 7.66 11.82
C SER A 113 0.78 6.95 11.60
N GLN A 114 1.55 6.80 12.68
CA GLN A 114 2.85 6.16 12.63
C GLN A 114 2.74 4.67 12.28
N LEU A 115 1.74 3.99 12.85
CA LEU A 115 1.46 2.58 12.57
C LEU A 115 1.09 2.35 11.09
N ARG A 116 0.16 3.14 10.54
CA ARG A 116 -0.22 3.09 9.12
C ARG A 116 1.00 3.26 8.21
N LYS A 117 1.87 4.23 8.51
CA LYS A 117 3.12 4.46 7.76
C LYS A 117 4.03 3.23 7.80
N GLN A 118 4.22 2.59 8.95
CA GLN A 118 5.07 1.40 9.06
C GLN A 118 4.52 0.23 8.23
N PHE A 119 3.22 -0.05 8.32
CA PHE A 119 2.62 -1.10 7.50
C PHE A 119 2.74 -0.81 6.00
N CYS A 120 2.42 0.41 5.57
CA CYS A 120 2.47 0.78 4.15
C CYS A 120 3.89 0.89 3.59
N HIS A 121 4.85 1.44 4.33
CA HIS A 121 6.20 1.74 3.80
C HIS A 121 7.21 0.62 4.08
N PHE A 122 7.00 -0.17 5.12
CA PHE A 122 7.91 -1.26 5.46
C PHE A 122 7.33 -2.61 5.06
N VAL A 123 6.23 -3.02 5.68
CA VAL A 123 5.67 -4.37 5.47
C VAL A 123 5.22 -4.57 4.02
N PHE A 124 4.44 -3.63 3.49
CA PHE A 124 3.93 -3.74 2.12
C PHE A 124 5.06 -3.69 1.07
N PHE A 125 6.05 -2.81 1.21
CA PHE A 125 7.13 -2.75 0.21
C PHE A 125 8.12 -3.90 0.29
N GLN A 126 8.34 -4.48 1.47
CA GLN A 126 9.08 -5.75 1.53
C GLN A 126 8.34 -6.88 0.80
N TYR A 127 7.02 -6.89 0.87
CA TYR A 127 6.21 -7.79 0.04
C TYR A 127 6.37 -7.49 -1.46
N ILE A 128 6.36 -6.22 -1.89
CA ILE A 128 6.58 -5.86 -3.30
C ILE A 128 7.96 -6.30 -3.79
N HIS A 129 9.02 -6.07 -3.02
CA HIS A 129 10.37 -6.55 -3.37
C HIS A 129 10.42 -8.08 -3.48
N PHE A 130 9.78 -8.79 -2.55
CA PHE A 130 9.67 -10.24 -2.61
C PHE A 130 8.90 -10.69 -3.87
N MET A 131 7.79 -10.03 -4.21
CA MET A 131 7.03 -10.33 -5.41
C MET A 131 7.84 -10.11 -6.69
N ARG A 132 8.67 -9.06 -6.75
CA ARG A 132 9.59 -8.82 -7.88
C ARG A 132 10.61 -9.96 -8.05
N VAL A 133 11.09 -10.52 -6.94
CA VAL A 133 11.96 -11.71 -6.97
C VAL A 133 11.21 -12.91 -7.54
N LEU A 134 9.98 -13.17 -7.09
CA LEU A 134 9.17 -14.27 -7.60
C LEU A 134 8.82 -14.11 -9.10
N GLN A 135 8.40 -12.91 -9.50
CA GLN A 135 8.09 -12.58 -10.90
C GLN A 135 9.28 -12.89 -11.82
N LYS A 136 10.50 -12.47 -11.45
CA LYS A 136 11.72 -12.78 -12.21
C LYS A 136 12.10 -14.25 -12.14
N HIS A 137 12.12 -14.83 -10.94
CA HIS A 137 12.64 -16.18 -10.73
C HIS A 137 11.78 -17.25 -11.39
N TYR A 138 10.45 -17.11 -11.30
CA TYR A 138 9.50 -18.06 -11.87
C TYR A 138 8.94 -17.62 -13.22
N SER A 139 9.34 -16.44 -13.73
CA SER A 139 8.79 -15.86 -14.97
C SER A 139 7.26 -15.80 -14.94
N LEU A 140 6.72 -15.31 -13.82
CA LEU A 140 5.26 -15.31 -13.61
C LEU A 140 4.56 -14.53 -14.72
N GLU A 141 3.40 -15.01 -15.15
CA GLU A 141 2.59 -14.29 -16.12
C GLU A 141 1.78 -13.17 -15.43
N PRO A 142 1.54 -12.03 -16.10
CA PRO A 142 0.63 -10.99 -15.61
C PRO A 142 -0.84 -11.47 -15.54
N ALA A 143 -1.36 -11.70 -14.35
CA ALA A 143 -2.74 -12.16 -14.13
C ALA A 143 -3.75 -11.03 -14.37
N GLY A 144 -4.67 -11.23 -15.32
CA GLY A 144 -5.72 -10.25 -15.62
C GLY A 144 -5.20 -8.94 -16.22
N SER A 145 -3.96 -8.93 -16.75
CA SER A 145 -3.37 -7.76 -17.37
C SER A 145 -4.15 -7.30 -18.60
N HIS A 146 -4.31 -5.98 -18.73
CA HIS A 146 -4.85 -5.34 -19.93
C HIS A 146 -3.75 -5.01 -20.95
N GLY A 147 -2.55 -5.58 -20.79
CA GLY A 147 -1.37 -5.25 -21.59
C GLY A 147 -1.06 -3.76 -21.53
N VAL A 148 -0.89 -3.13 -22.69
CA VAL A 148 -0.57 -1.69 -22.82
C VAL A 148 -1.67 -0.77 -22.25
N TRP A 149 -2.88 -1.30 -22.03
CA TRP A 149 -4.00 -0.56 -21.44
C TRP A 149 -4.09 -0.68 -19.90
N GLY A 150 -3.30 -1.58 -19.31
CA GLY A 150 -3.14 -1.67 -17.86
C GLY A 150 -2.26 -0.56 -17.30
N LEU A 151 -2.35 -0.30 -16.00
CA LEU A 151 -1.44 0.62 -15.31
C LEU A 151 0.00 0.06 -15.31
N ASP A 152 0.12 -1.19 -14.86
CA ASP A 152 1.32 -2.00 -14.77
C ASP A 152 0.91 -3.47 -14.95
N ASP A 153 1.87 -4.35 -15.22
CA ASP A 153 1.59 -5.76 -15.46
C ASP A 153 1.08 -6.47 -14.19
N TYR A 154 1.54 -6.06 -13.01
CA TYR A 154 1.34 -6.80 -11.76
C TYR A 154 0.72 -5.97 -10.64
N HIS A 155 1.03 -4.68 -10.57
CA HIS A 155 0.85 -3.88 -9.34
C HIS A 155 0.02 -2.61 -9.54
N HIS A 156 -0.72 -2.19 -8.52
CA HIS A 156 -1.42 -0.90 -8.54
C HIS A 156 -1.22 -0.12 -7.25
N LEU A 157 -1.36 -0.76 -6.09
CA LEU A 157 -1.24 -0.11 -4.78
C LEU A 157 0.10 0.62 -4.57
N PRO A 158 1.27 0.12 -5.01
CA PRO A 158 2.54 0.84 -4.92
C PRO A 158 2.51 2.21 -5.59
N TYR A 159 1.78 2.36 -6.70
CA TYR A 159 1.63 3.64 -7.38
C TYR A 159 0.75 4.61 -6.60
N ILE A 160 -0.32 4.13 -5.95
CA ILE A 160 -1.15 4.97 -5.06
C ILE A 160 -0.31 5.48 -3.89
N LEU A 161 0.38 4.56 -3.20
CA LEU A 161 1.22 4.90 -2.05
C LEU A 161 2.37 5.82 -2.47
N GLY A 162 3.04 5.53 -3.58
CA GLY A 162 4.10 6.36 -4.14
C GLY A 162 3.63 7.75 -4.56
N ALA A 163 2.46 7.87 -5.19
CA ALA A 163 1.89 9.17 -5.55
C ALA A 163 1.55 9.98 -4.29
N SER A 164 1.11 9.31 -3.22
CA SER A 164 0.84 9.97 -1.94
C SER A 164 2.11 10.55 -1.28
N GLN A 165 3.28 9.94 -1.48
CA GLN A 165 4.59 10.47 -1.04
C GLN A 165 5.03 11.71 -1.83
N LEU A 166 4.37 12.03 -2.94
CA LEU A 166 4.75 13.12 -3.84
C LEU A 166 3.74 14.28 -3.77
N VAL A 167 2.78 14.22 -2.84
CA VAL A 167 1.78 15.28 -2.63
C VAL A 167 2.30 16.32 -1.64
N GLY A 168 2.40 17.57 -2.07
CA GLY A 168 2.70 18.67 -1.16
C GLY A 168 3.36 19.88 -1.82
N PRO A 169 3.34 21.04 -1.13
CA PRO A 169 3.83 22.31 -1.65
C PRO A 169 5.35 22.37 -1.77
N THR A 170 6.08 21.51 -1.05
CA THR A 170 7.54 21.43 -1.08
C THR A 170 8.06 20.47 -2.14
N GLN A 171 7.18 19.76 -2.85
CA GLN A 171 7.58 18.80 -3.87
C GLN A 171 8.01 19.53 -5.15
N THR A 172 9.21 19.24 -5.62
CA THR A 172 9.79 19.78 -6.86
C THR A 172 9.65 18.82 -8.04
N LEU A 173 9.54 17.51 -7.77
CA LEU A 173 9.32 16.47 -8.77
C LEU A 173 7.93 16.60 -9.37
N GLN A 174 7.88 16.59 -10.69
CA GLN A 174 6.65 16.61 -11.46
C GLN A 174 6.29 15.21 -11.93
N THR A 175 5.02 14.98 -12.20
CA THR A 175 4.51 13.72 -12.78
C THR A 175 5.20 13.36 -14.10
N LYS A 176 5.53 14.35 -14.94
CA LYS A 176 6.27 14.14 -16.20
C LYS A 176 7.70 13.63 -16.00
N ASP A 177 8.26 13.79 -14.80
CA ASP A 177 9.63 13.38 -14.51
C ASP A 177 9.79 11.86 -14.50
N ILE A 178 8.70 11.09 -14.44
CA ILE A 178 8.75 9.63 -14.61
C ILE A 178 9.17 9.20 -16.02
N CYS A 179 9.07 10.09 -17.00
CA CYS A 179 9.51 9.84 -18.37
C CYS A 179 11.00 10.16 -18.59
N ASP A 180 11.66 10.78 -17.61
CA ASP A 180 13.08 11.11 -17.63
C ASP A 180 13.86 10.03 -16.88
N LYS A 181 14.61 9.19 -17.62
CA LYS A 181 15.34 8.05 -17.06
C LYS A 181 16.34 8.49 -15.98
N GLU A 182 17.02 9.62 -16.16
CA GLU A 182 18.02 10.08 -15.20
C GLU A 182 17.34 10.48 -13.89
N LYS A 183 16.24 11.23 -13.96
CA LYS A 183 15.45 11.58 -12.78
C LYS A 183 14.86 10.34 -12.11
N VAL A 184 14.44 9.34 -12.87
CA VAL A 184 13.94 8.07 -12.31
C VAL A 184 15.02 7.41 -11.44
N TYR A 185 16.20 7.15 -11.99
CA TYR A 185 17.28 6.51 -11.25
C TYR A 185 17.75 7.33 -10.04
N GLN A 186 17.75 8.67 -10.13
CA GLN A 186 18.11 9.54 -8.99
C GLN A 186 17.10 9.49 -7.83
N ASN A 187 15.84 9.14 -8.11
CA ASN A 187 14.74 9.26 -7.15
C ASN A 187 14.13 7.91 -6.75
N ALA A 188 14.44 6.82 -7.46
CA ALA A 188 13.92 5.49 -7.19
C ALA A 188 14.22 5.01 -5.76
N SER A 189 15.43 5.31 -5.25
CA SER A 189 15.81 4.98 -3.87
C SER A 189 15.11 5.82 -2.80
N ASN A 190 14.30 6.80 -3.18
CA ASN A 190 13.61 7.74 -2.29
C ASN A 190 12.09 7.68 -2.41
N TYR A 191 11.52 7.21 -3.51
CA TYR A 191 10.08 7.27 -3.75
C TYR A 191 9.59 6.03 -4.47
N TYR A 192 8.57 5.40 -3.91
CA TYR A 192 8.05 4.13 -4.45
C TYR A 192 7.52 4.27 -5.86
N TYR A 193 6.91 5.40 -6.21
CA TYR A 193 6.44 5.61 -7.58
C TYR A 193 7.61 5.53 -8.56
N PHE A 194 8.74 6.17 -8.24
CA PHE A 194 9.93 6.14 -9.09
C PHE A 194 10.61 4.76 -9.07
N GLU A 195 10.62 4.06 -7.94
CA GLU A 195 11.10 2.67 -7.84
C GLU A 195 10.27 1.70 -8.71
N MET A 196 8.96 1.93 -8.82
CA MET A 196 8.09 1.18 -9.73
C MET A 196 8.42 1.46 -11.20
N ILE A 197 8.72 2.72 -11.54
CA ILE A 197 9.11 3.09 -12.91
C ILE A 197 10.50 2.56 -13.26
N GLU A 198 11.44 2.60 -12.32
CA GLU A 198 12.78 2.00 -12.48
C GLU A 198 12.68 0.53 -12.85
N TRP A 199 11.87 -0.25 -12.10
CA TRP A 199 11.63 -1.65 -12.44
C TRP A 199 11.11 -1.81 -13.86
N ILE A 200 10.17 -0.97 -14.31
CA ILE A 200 9.65 -1.05 -15.69
C ILE A 200 10.76 -0.82 -16.70
N LEU A 201 11.60 0.19 -16.49
CA LEU A 201 12.71 0.52 -17.40
C LEU A 201 13.77 -0.57 -17.47
N GLU A 202 13.96 -1.34 -16.40
CA GLU A 202 14.88 -2.47 -16.35
C GLU A 202 14.33 -3.76 -16.99
N ASN A 203 13.01 -3.92 -17.02
CA ASN A 203 12.36 -5.17 -17.42
C ASN A 203 11.60 -5.08 -18.75
N LYS A 204 11.33 -3.87 -19.25
CA LYS A 204 10.70 -3.65 -20.56
C LYS A 204 11.68 -2.95 -21.50
N THR A 205 11.70 -3.42 -22.74
CA THR A 205 12.56 -2.85 -23.80
C THR A 205 11.73 -1.96 -24.71
N GLY A 206 12.31 -0.84 -25.14
CA GLY A 206 11.70 0.09 -26.08
C GLY A 206 11.36 1.44 -25.46
N PRO A 207 10.72 2.34 -26.22
CA PRO A 207 10.23 3.61 -25.72
C PRO A 207 9.15 3.43 -24.65
N PHE A 208 9.23 4.22 -23.58
CA PHE A 208 8.32 4.11 -22.42
C PHE A 208 6.83 4.22 -22.80
N HIS A 209 6.50 5.10 -23.75
CA HIS A 209 5.13 5.29 -24.22
C HIS A 209 4.56 4.10 -25.01
N GLU A 210 5.40 3.19 -25.53
CA GLU A 210 4.94 2.02 -26.29
C GLU A 210 4.53 0.87 -25.36
N HIS A 211 5.32 0.60 -24.31
CA HIS A 211 5.09 -0.52 -23.42
C HIS A 211 4.35 -0.16 -22.12
N SER A 212 4.28 1.13 -21.77
CA SER A 212 3.67 1.65 -20.54
C SER A 212 2.83 2.91 -20.82
N ASN A 213 1.98 2.83 -21.85
CA ASN A 213 1.17 3.95 -22.35
C ASN A 213 0.28 4.59 -21.27
N MET A 214 -0.35 3.81 -20.38
CA MET A 214 -1.19 4.36 -19.31
C MET A 214 -0.38 5.25 -18.36
N LEU A 215 0.78 4.78 -17.90
CA LEU A 215 1.70 5.57 -17.07
C LEU A 215 2.23 6.79 -17.82
N TYR A 216 2.55 6.65 -19.11
CA TYR A 216 2.95 7.77 -19.96
C TYR A 216 1.85 8.84 -20.04
N ASN A 217 0.58 8.46 -20.22
CA ASN A 217 -0.54 9.39 -20.22
C ASN A 217 -0.73 10.07 -18.85
N ILE A 218 -0.57 9.31 -17.75
CA ILE A 218 -0.61 9.85 -16.39
C ILE A 218 0.51 10.87 -16.14
N SER A 219 1.67 10.72 -16.79
CA SER A 219 2.77 11.68 -16.70
C SER A 219 2.37 13.09 -17.18
N GLY A 220 1.34 13.20 -18.02
CA GLY A 220 0.77 14.48 -18.47
C GLY A 220 -0.14 15.18 -17.45
N VAL A 221 -0.51 14.51 -16.34
CA VAL A 221 -1.35 15.10 -15.29
C VAL A 221 -0.52 16.12 -14.51
N PRO A 222 -0.91 17.39 -14.37
CA PRO A 222 0.02 18.45 -13.94
C PRO A 222 0.46 18.41 -12.47
N ARG A 223 -0.20 17.62 -11.61
CA ARG A 223 0.00 17.63 -10.16
C ARG A 223 -0.20 16.25 -9.55
N TRP A 224 0.65 15.88 -8.59
CA TRP A 224 0.59 14.59 -7.89
C TRP A 224 -0.71 14.40 -7.09
N GLU A 225 -1.35 15.47 -6.59
CA GLU A 225 -2.65 15.37 -5.91
C GLU A 225 -3.74 14.82 -6.84
N LYS A 226 -3.70 15.24 -8.12
CA LYS A 226 -4.63 14.75 -9.14
C LYS A 226 -4.27 13.33 -9.55
N THR A 227 -2.98 13.01 -9.69
CA THR A 227 -2.51 11.65 -9.96
C THR A 227 -2.94 10.69 -8.86
N TYR A 228 -2.64 10.99 -7.61
CA TYR A 228 -3.06 10.20 -6.44
C TYR A 228 -4.59 9.96 -6.43
N SER A 229 -5.37 11.04 -6.55
CA SER A 229 -6.83 10.95 -6.56
C SER A 229 -7.35 10.13 -7.76
N GLY A 230 -6.72 10.27 -8.93
CA GLY A 230 -7.04 9.51 -10.13
C GLY A 230 -6.72 8.03 -9.98
N MET A 231 -5.58 7.70 -9.37
CA MET A 231 -5.16 6.32 -9.13
C MET A 231 -6.06 5.57 -8.16
N ILE A 232 -6.56 6.25 -7.12
CA ILE A 232 -7.58 5.68 -6.23
C ILE A 232 -8.86 5.33 -7.00
N LYS A 233 -9.34 6.27 -7.84
CA LYS A 233 -10.54 6.03 -8.67
C LYS A 233 -10.31 4.90 -9.66
N MET A 234 -9.13 4.84 -10.27
CA MET A 234 -8.74 3.77 -11.19
C MET A 234 -8.69 2.42 -10.47
N TYR A 235 -8.16 2.35 -9.25
CA TYR A 235 -8.14 1.11 -8.46
C TYR A 235 -9.55 0.62 -8.14
N ALA A 236 -10.44 1.54 -7.74
CA ALA A 236 -11.83 1.21 -7.47
C ALA A 236 -12.53 0.63 -8.71
N ALA A 237 -12.27 1.19 -9.90
CA ALA A 237 -12.89 0.77 -11.15
C ALA A 237 -12.27 -0.51 -11.74
N GLU A 238 -10.94 -0.59 -11.81
CA GLU A 238 -10.22 -1.63 -12.56
C GLU A 238 -9.75 -2.80 -11.70
N VAL A 239 -9.75 -2.68 -10.36
CA VAL A 239 -9.41 -3.77 -9.45
C VAL A 239 -10.65 -4.20 -8.66
N LEU A 240 -11.20 -3.30 -7.84
CA LEU A 240 -12.28 -3.67 -6.90
C LEU A 240 -13.60 -3.99 -7.62
N SER A 241 -13.97 -3.17 -8.62
CA SER A 241 -15.22 -3.33 -9.38
C SER A 241 -15.07 -4.28 -10.58
N LYS A 242 -13.93 -4.94 -10.72
CA LYS A 242 -13.61 -5.77 -11.87
C LYS A 242 -13.72 -7.24 -11.52
N PHE A 243 -14.77 -7.89 -12.00
CA PHE A 243 -15.08 -9.28 -11.65
C PHE A 243 -13.90 -10.24 -11.86
N ASN A 244 -13.20 -10.18 -13.00
CA ASN A 244 -12.09 -11.09 -13.26
C ASN A 244 -10.90 -10.91 -12.32
N VAL A 245 -10.82 -9.79 -11.61
CA VAL A 245 -9.78 -9.50 -10.60
C VAL A 245 -10.30 -9.83 -9.19
N SER A 246 -11.51 -9.40 -8.85
CA SER A 246 -12.06 -9.51 -7.49
C SER A 246 -12.90 -10.77 -7.23
N GLN A 247 -13.16 -11.63 -8.23
CA GLN A 247 -13.92 -12.88 -8.05
C GLN A 247 -13.30 -13.86 -7.04
N HIS A 248 -11.99 -13.77 -6.81
CA HIS A 248 -11.27 -14.61 -5.85
C HIS A 248 -11.18 -13.99 -4.46
N LEU A 249 -11.76 -12.81 -4.25
CA LEU A 249 -11.76 -12.15 -2.97
C LEU A 249 -12.52 -12.98 -1.93
N LEU A 250 -11.82 -13.31 -0.84
CA LEU A 250 -12.40 -14.03 0.29
C LEU A 250 -13.18 -13.08 1.20
N PHE A 251 -14.29 -13.57 1.74
CA PHE A 251 -15.09 -12.88 2.74
C PHE A 251 -15.00 -13.62 4.06
N SER A 252 -14.78 -12.86 5.13
CA SER A 252 -14.44 -13.37 6.45
C SER A 252 -15.09 -12.51 7.54
N LYS A 253 -14.70 -12.72 8.79
CA LYS A 253 -15.19 -11.92 9.93
C LYS A 253 -14.81 -10.44 9.80
N HIS A 254 -13.57 -10.15 9.39
CA HIS A 254 -13.10 -8.77 9.23
C HIS A 254 -13.50 -8.15 7.88
N LEU A 255 -13.76 -8.99 6.87
CA LEU A 255 -14.28 -8.55 5.57
C LEU A 255 -15.61 -9.27 5.26
N PRO A 256 -16.71 -8.91 5.94
CA PRO A 256 -17.97 -9.61 5.78
C PRO A 256 -18.58 -9.35 4.40
N TRP A 257 -19.25 -10.37 3.84
CA TRP A 257 -20.08 -10.19 2.65
C TRP A 257 -21.23 -9.23 2.98
N ASN A 258 -21.38 -8.17 2.18
CA ASN A 258 -22.47 -7.22 2.38
C ASN A 258 -23.81 -7.88 2.00
N SER A 259 -24.58 -8.30 3.01
CA SER A 259 -25.91 -8.87 2.84
C SER A 259 -27.01 -7.81 2.68
N HIS A 260 -26.68 -6.51 2.72
CA HIS A 260 -27.68 -5.49 2.45
C HIS A 260 -28.14 -5.61 0.99
N LYS A 261 -29.42 -5.94 0.81
CA LYS A 261 -30.09 -5.78 -0.48
C LYS A 261 -30.01 -4.30 -0.84
N LEU A 262 -29.48 -3.98 -2.01
CA LEU A 262 -29.66 -2.68 -2.62
C LEU A 262 -31.17 -2.52 -2.84
N GLU A 263 -31.82 -1.73 -1.99
CA GLU A 263 -33.19 -1.26 -2.22
C GLU A 263 -33.22 -0.21 -3.34
#